data_AF-A0A7Y2JPT2-F1
#
_entry.id   AF-A0A7Y2JPT2-F1
#
_cell.length_a   1.000
_cell.length_b   1.000
_cell.length_c   1.000
_cell.angle_alpha   90.00
_cell.angle_beta   90.00
_cell.angle_gamma   90.00
#
_symmetry.space_group_name_H-M   'P 1'
#
loop_
_entity.id
_entity.type
_entity.pdbx_description
1 polymer ?
#
loop_
_entity_poly.entity_id
_entity_poly.type
_entity_poly.pdbx_seq_one_letter_code
_entity_poly.pdbx_strand_id
1 'polypeptide(L)'
;MTSIEAERLYGQVKVSGGVARHHRDGAERTRDFVLKELPEKFVKWQLDYKHQVYDAIERNDYVAFNAGHLPVVGTTNEDGMVANLANKGVGFTPKDEWLEHYLELVEKAVDEIQALPNTAVNQTRQLRIDTARQFYANPEHIDWTRLGLLEIFEGETFKNLSRHPFASVLWTGTSPVFLSFQVDCVVEIIPPEHPRYRFSWAMRRLFEYEPFHIVQTMFPYAYTFWVYDWHDKTPKRRYQ
;
A
#
# COMPACT_ATOMS: atom_id res chain seq x y z
N MET A 1 -17.38 7.95 12.75
CA MET A 1 -16.35 7.89 13.81
C MET A 1 -16.17 9.28 14.39
N THR A 2 -15.97 9.42 15.70
CA THR A 2 -15.71 10.73 16.34
C THR A 2 -14.24 11.12 16.17
N SER A 3 -13.90 12.42 16.34
CA SER A 3 -12.50 12.88 16.28
C SER A 3 -11.61 12.19 17.32
N ILE A 4 -12.17 11.94 18.51
CA ILE A 4 -11.50 11.23 19.62
C ILE A 4 -11.15 9.79 19.24
N GLU A 5 -12.07 9.09 18.56
CA GLU A 5 -11.80 7.74 18.08
C GLU A 5 -10.72 7.72 17.00
N ALA A 6 -10.65 8.74 16.13
CA ALA A 6 -9.62 8.86 15.10
C ALA A 6 -8.23 9.13 15.69
N GLU A 7 -8.14 10.04 16.65
CA GLU A 7 -6.90 10.31 17.38
C GLU A 7 -6.40 9.07 18.11
N ARG A 8 -7.32 8.30 18.71
CA ARG A 8 -6.99 7.06 19.40
C ARG A 8 -6.44 5.99 18.46
N LEU A 9 -7.08 5.78 17.31
CA LEU A 9 -6.63 4.80 16.31
C LEU A 9 -5.25 5.19 15.74
N TYR A 10 -5.07 6.47 15.42
CA TYR A 10 -3.78 6.98 14.95
C TYR A 10 -2.67 6.83 16.01
N GLY A 11 -3.00 7.03 17.30
CA GLY A 11 -2.05 6.90 18.40
C GLY A 11 -1.67 5.47 18.79
N GLN A 12 -2.32 4.44 18.23
CA GLN A 12 -2.13 3.05 18.63
C GLN A 12 -0.75 2.50 18.27
N VAL A 13 -0.16 2.99 17.18
CA VAL A 13 1.18 2.61 16.71
C VAL A 13 2.01 3.87 16.53
N LYS A 14 3.17 3.91 17.18
CA LYS A 14 4.13 5.02 17.03
C LYS A 14 5.45 4.47 16.51
N VAL A 15 6.01 5.13 15.50
CA VAL A 15 7.29 4.72 14.90
C VAL A 15 8.36 5.75 15.19
N SER A 16 9.50 5.30 15.71
CA SER A 16 10.69 6.12 15.83
C SER A 16 11.96 5.26 15.80
N GLY A 17 13.01 5.79 15.16
CA GLY A 17 14.33 5.14 15.16
C GLY A 17 14.33 3.69 14.64
N GLY A 18 13.50 3.37 13.65
CA GLY A 18 13.40 2.01 13.09
C GLY A 18 12.66 1.02 13.99
N VAL A 19 11.90 1.49 14.98
CA VAL A 19 11.07 0.66 15.85
C VAL A 19 9.62 1.14 15.78
N ALA A 20 8.70 0.22 15.51
CA ALA A 20 7.27 0.47 15.70
C ALA A 20 6.84 -0.03 17.08
N ARG A 21 6.26 0.87 17.87
CA ARG A 21 5.74 0.60 19.21
C ARG A 21 4.23 0.56 19.18
N HIS A 22 3.67 -0.58 19.56
CA HIS A 22 2.25 -0.77 19.75
C HIS A 22 1.84 -0.44 21.19
N HIS A 23 0.86 0.43 21.34
CA HIS A 23 0.21 0.77 22.61
C HIS A 23 -1.19 0.15 22.64
N ARG A 24 -1.48 -0.71 23.61
CA ARG A 24 -2.83 -1.22 23.84
C ARG A 24 -3.52 -0.38 24.91
N ASP A 25 -4.69 0.16 24.61
CA ASP A 25 -5.53 0.89 25.58
C ASP A 25 -5.69 0.09 26.88
N GLY A 26 -5.34 0.71 28.01
CA GLY A 26 -5.49 0.13 29.34
C GLY A 26 -4.43 -0.91 29.74
N ALA A 27 -3.43 -1.20 28.90
CA ALA A 27 -2.30 -2.06 29.27
C ALA A 27 -1.03 -1.22 29.46
N GLU A 28 -0.35 -1.34 30.61
CA GLU A 28 1.00 -0.80 30.82
C GLU A 28 2.06 -1.43 29.88
N ARG A 29 1.69 -2.48 29.14
CA ARG A 29 2.59 -3.21 28.25
C ARG A 29 2.56 -2.63 26.86
N THR A 30 3.70 -2.05 26.48
CA THR A 30 4.05 -1.76 25.09
C THR A 30 4.71 -2.98 24.45
N ARG A 31 4.54 -3.13 23.14
CA ARG A 31 5.29 -4.12 22.36
C ARG A 31 6.05 -3.42 21.24
N ASP A 32 7.34 -3.65 21.21
CA ASP A 32 8.26 -3.06 20.24
C ASP A 32 8.55 -4.06 19.12
N PHE A 33 8.57 -3.56 17.90
CA PHE A 33 8.85 -4.29 16.68
C PHE A 33 9.99 -3.59 15.95
N VAL A 34 11.13 -4.26 15.82
CA VAL A 34 12.25 -3.77 15.01
C VAL A 34 11.84 -3.87 13.55
N LEU A 35 11.86 -2.73 12.86
CA LEU A 35 11.48 -2.65 11.46
C LEU A 35 12.57 -3.25 10.57
N LYS A 36 12.14 -3.90 9.50
CA LYS A 36 13.02 -4.52 8.51
C LYS A 36 12.67 -3.98 7.14
N GLU A 37 13.68 -3.80 6.32
CA GLU A 37 13.45 -3.57 4.90
C GLU A 37 12.86 -4.83 4.24
N LEU A 38 12.02 -4.60 3.25
CA LEU A 38 11.52 -5.63 2.36
C LEU A 38 12.68 -6.33 1.64
N PRO A 39 12.56 -7.64 1.36
CA PRO A 39 13.65 -8.38 0.74
C PRO A 39 13.89 -7.90 -0.69
N GLU A 40 15.16 -7.78 -1.09
CA GLU A 40 15.57 -7.30 -2.42
C GLU A 40 14.86 -8.04 -3.57
N LYS A 41 14.76 -9.37 -3.47
CA LYS A 41 14.04 -10.21 -4.45
C LYS A 41 12.58 -9.80 -4.62
N PHE A 42 11.90 -9.45 -3.52
CA PHE A 42 10.52 -8.97 -3.56
C PHE A 42 10.43 -7.57 -4.14
N VAL A 43 11.31 -6.66 -3.71
CA VAL A 43 11.36 -5.27 -4.21
C VAL A 43 11.58 -5.27 -5.72
N LYS A 44 12.57 -6.02 -6.21
CA LYS A 44 12.85 -6.14 -7.64
C LYS A 44 11.63 -6.65 -8.40
N TRP A 45 11.01 -7.72 -7.92
CA TRP A 45 9.81 -8.27 -8.55
C TRP A 45 8.66 -7.26 -8.60
N GLN A 46 8.42 -6.50 -7.52
CA GLN A 46 7.40 -5.46 -7.48
C GLN A 46 7.66 -4.33 -8.46
N LEU A 47 8.91 -3.87 -8.56
CA LEU A 47 9.29 -2.82 -9.51
C LEU A 47 9.15 -3.31 -10.96
N ASP A 48 9.66 -4.50 -11.28
CA ASP A 48 9.49 -5.13 -12.60
C ASP A 48 7.99 -5.23 -12.96
N TYR A 49 7.15 -5.67 -12.03
CA TYR A 49 5.70 -5.82 -12.24
C TYR A 49 5.01 -4.48 -12.48
N LYS A 50 5.40 -3.43 -11.74
CA LYS A 50 4.86 -2.07 -11.94
C LYS A 50 5.22 -1.52 -13.32
N HIS A 51 6.46 -1.68 -13.76
CA HIS A 51 6.87 -1.29 -15.11
C HIS A 51 6.04 -2.02 -16.17
N GLN A 52 5.86 -3.34 -16.05
CA GLN A 52 5.03 -4.12 -16.97
C GLN A 52 3.58 -3.62 -17.04
N VAL A 53 2.99 -3.27 -15.89
CA VAL A 53 1.63 -2.70 -15.83
C VAL A 53 1.59 -1.34 -16.53
N TYR A 54 2.56 -0.45 -16.31
CA TYR A 54 2.60 0.85 -16.97
C TYR A 54 2.79 0.74 -18.48
N ASP A 55 3.65 -0.17 -18.93
CA ASP A 55 3.85 -0.42 -20.36
C ASP A 55 2.57 -1.00 -21.01
N ALA A 56 1.83 -1.85 -20.27
CA ALA A 56 0.54 -2.36 -20.72
C ALA A 56 -0.52 -1.26 -20.83
N ILE A 57 -0.62 -0.36 -19.84
CA ILE A 57 -1.53 0.80 -19.90
C ILE A 57 -1.15 1.70 -21.08
N GLU A 58 0.15 1.96 -21.30
CA GLU A 58 0.66 2.76 -22.42
C GLU A 58 0.23 2.19 -23.78
N ARG A 59 0.34 0.87 -23.95
CA ARG A 59 -0.11 0.15 -25.15
C ARG A 59 -1.63 -0.05 -25.23
N ASN A 60 -2.37 0.35 -24.20
CA ASN A 60 -3.80 0.11 -24.05
C ASN A 60 -4.15 -1.40 -24.06
N ASP A 61 -3.25 -2.22 -23.49
CA ASP A 61 -3.45 -3.64 -23.26
C ASP A 61 -4.35 -3.88 -22.04
N TYR A 62 -5.10 -4.99 -22.05
CA TYR A 62 -5.93 -5.37 -20.90
C TYR A 62 -5.09 -5.94 -19.76
N VAL A 63 -5.17 -5.31 -18.58
CA VAL A 63 -4.54 -5.80 -17.34
C VAL A 63 -5.56 -6.61 -16.54
N ALA A 64 -5.54 -7.92 -16.71
CA ALA A 64 -6.53 -8.83 -16.11
C ALA A 64 -6.47 -8.87 -14.56
N PHE A 65 -5.26 -8.87 -14.00
CA PHE A 65 -5.05 -8.87 -12.56
C PHE A 65 -3.67 -8.29 -12.24
N ASN A 66 -3.63 -7.32 -11.32
CA ASN A 66 -2.38 -6.70 -10.89
C ASN A 66 -1.86 -7.40 -9.63
N ALA A 67 -1.19 -8.55 -9.79
CA ALA A 67 -0.73 -9.37 -8.68
C ALA A 67 0.27 -8.65 -7.77
N GLY A 68 1.05 -7.70 -8.31
CA GLY A 68 1.95 -6.86 -7.51
C GLY A 68 1.21 -5.84 -6.62
N HIS A 69 0.04 -5.37 -7.05
CA HIS A 69 -0.72 -4.37 -6.31
C HIS A 69 -1.84 -4.96 -5.44
N LEU A 70 -2.33 -6.17 -5.73
CA LEU A 70 -3.49 -6.78 -5.06
C LEU A 70 -3.10 -8.04 -4.26
N PRO A 71 -2.25 -7.93 -3.21
CA PRO A 71 -2.02 -9.04 -2.30
C PRO A 71 -3.27 -9.39 -1.49
N VAL A 72 -3.22 -10.56 -0.87
CA VAL A 72 -4.15 -10.96 0.19
C VAL A 72 -3.66 -10.40 1.51
N VAL A 73 -4.45 -9.54 2.15
CA VAL A 73 -4.23 -9.06 3.51
C VAL A 73 -4.99 -9.96 4.48
N GLY A 74 -4.24 -10.62 5.37
CA GLY A 74 -4.74 -11.45 6.45
C GLY A 74 -4.72 -10.70 7.79
N THR A 75 -5.87 -10.61 8.43
CA THR A 75 -6.02 -10.07 9.80
C THR A 75 -6.74 -11.07 10.69
N THR A 76 -6.53 -10.97 12.00
CA THR A 76 -7.20 -11.84 12.98
C THR A 76 -8.31 -11.09 13.68
N ASN A 77 -9.45 -11.75 13.83
CA ASN A 77 -10.48 -11.33 14.77
C ASN A 77 -10.14 -11.97 16.14
N GLU A 78 -10.24 -11.22 17.24
CA GLU A 78 -9.91 -11.71 18.61
C GLU A 78 -10.60 -13.03 18.94
N ASP A 79 -11.85 -13.17 18.52
CA ASP A 79 -12.70 -14.31 18.85
C ASP A 79 -12.81 -15.32 17.68
N GLY A 80 -12.14 -15.03 16.56
CA GLY A 80 -12.24 -15.81 15.34
C GLY A 80 -11.29 -17.02 15.33
N MET A 81 -11.80 -18.20 14.97
CA MET A 81 -10.96 -19.39 14.75
C MET A 81 -10.16 -19.34 13.45
N VAL A 82 -10.58 -18.50 12.50
CA VAL A 82 -9.98 -18.39 11.16
C VAL A 82 -9.61 -16.95 10.87
N ALA A 83 -8.54 -16.76 10.09
CA ALA A 83 -8.12 -15.43 9.66
C ALA A 83 -9.15 -14.82 8.68
N ASN A 84 -9.37 -13.51 8.81
CA ASN A 84 -10.05 -12.73 7.79
C ASN A 84 -9.06 -12.43 6.66
N LEU A 85 -9.41 -12.79 5.43
CA LEU A 85 -8.57 -12.61 4.24
C LEU A 85 -9.29 -11.70 3.24
N ALA A 86 -8.61 -10.67 2.75
CA ALA A 86 -9.16 -9.76 1.75
C ALA A 86 -8.09 -9.32 0.74
N ASN A 87 -8.44 -9.28 -0.54
CA ASN A 87 -7.61 -8.60 -1.54
C ASN A 87 -7.66 -7.09 -1.29
N LYS A 88 -6.50 -6.44 -1.26
CA LYS A 88 -6.42 -5.00 -1.05
C LYS A 88 -5.33 -4.37 -1.92
N GLY A 89 -5.55 -3.15 -2.36
CA GLY A 89 -4.54 -2.37 -3.10
C GLY A 89 -3.42 -1.90 -2.17
N VAL A 90 -2.23 -2.49 -2.31
CA VAL A 90 -1.04 -2.16 -1.53
C VAL A 90 0.05 -1.58 -2.44
N GLY A 91 0.65 -0.47 -2.03
CA GLY A 91 1.66 0.25 -2.79
C GLY A 91 2.88 0.63 -1.96
N PHE A 92 3.94 1.06 -2.63
CA PHE A 92 5.08 1.68 -1.98
C PHE A 92 4.79 3.14 -1.65
N THR A 93 5.48 3.66 -0.64
CA THR A 93 5.43 5.08 -0.26
C THR A 93 6.84 5.67 -0.22
N PRO A 94 7.00 6.97 -0.50
CA PRO A 94 8.29 7.65 -0.33
C PRO A 94 8.76 7.57 1.12
N LYS A 95 10.06 7.69 1.34
CA LYS A 95 10.61 8.05 2.66
C LYS A 95 10.11 9.42 3.09
N ASP A 96 10.12 9.67 4.40
CA ASP A 96 9.56 10.90 4.96
C ASP A 96 10.26 12.15 4.42
N GLU A 97 11.58 12.11 4.20
CA GLU A 97 12.34 13.22 3.61
C GLU A 97 12.01 13.50 2.14
N TRP A 98 11.40 12.55 1.42
CA TRP A 98 10.99 12.70 0.01
C TRP A 98 9.48 12.85 -0.17
N LEU A 99 8.72 12.75 0.93
CA LEU A 99 7.27 12.67 0.87
C LEU A 99 6.64 13.93 0.29
N GLU A 100 7.10 15.11 0.71
CA GLU A 100 6.59 16.38 0.20
C GLU A 100 6.86 16.54 -1.30
N HIS A 101 8.08 16.23 -1.74
CA HIS A 101 8.47 16.28 -3.15
C HIS A 101 7.55 15.43 -4.04
N TYR A 102 7.30 14.19 -3.64
CA TYR A 102 6.43 13.30 -4.42
C TYR A 102 4.95 13.62 -4.26
N LEU A 103 4.53 14.20 -3.14
CA LEU A 103 3.18 14.68 -2.96
C LEU A 103 2.88 15.81 -3.94
N GLU A 104 3.75 16.83 -4.00
CA GLU A 104 3.65 17.94 -4.96
C GLU A 104 3.61 17.43 -6.41
N LEU A 105 4.50 16.50 -6.76
CA LEU A 105 4.56 15.91 -8.09
C LEU A 105 3.23 15.27 -8.50
N VAL A 106 2.65 14.46 -7.61
CA VAL A 106 1.45 13.66 -7.93
C VAL A 106 0.19 14.51 -7.85
N GLU A 107 0.05 15.39 -6.86
CA GLU A 107 -1.10 16.30 -6.74
C GLU A 107 -1.17 17.25 -7.94
N LYS A 108 -0.03 17.82 -8.37
CA LYS A 108 0.03 18.67 -9.56
C LYS A 108 -0.41 17.92 -10.82
N ALA A 109 0.05 16.68 -11.00
CA ALA A 109 -0.37 15.87 -12.15
C ALA A 109 -1.88 15.58 -12.13
N VAL A 110 -2.45 15.32 -10.95
CA VAL A 110 -3.89 15.14 -10.79
C VAL A 110 -4.65 16.42 -11.19
N ASP A 111 -4.20 17.58 -10.73
CA ASP A 111 -4.83 18.87 -11.08
C ASP A 111 -4.76 19.16 -12.59
N GLU A 112 -3.60 18.89 -13.21
CA GLU A 112 -3.42 19.00 -14.67
C GLU A 112 -4.35 18.06 -15.44
N ILE A 113 -4.50 16.80 -14.99
CA ILE A 113 -5.44 15.84 -15.58
C ILE A 113 -6.88 16.35 -15.49
N GLN A 114 -7.28 16.93 -14.35
CA GLN A 114 -8.63 17.44 -14.15
C GLN A 114 -8.95 18.70 -14.98
N ALA A 115 -7.93 19.49 -15.32
CA ALA A 115 -8.08 20.67 -16.17
C ALA A 115 -8.19 20.31 -17.66
N LEU A 116 -7.77 19.12 -18.07
CA LEU A 116 -7.85 18.66 -19.46
C LEU A 116 -9.30 18.29 -19.85
N PRO A 117 -9.69 18.49 -21.13
CA PRO A 117 -11.01 18.09 -21.59
C PRO A 117 -11.15 16.56 -21.58
N ASN A 118 -12.38 16.05 -21.42
CA ASN A 118 -12.66 14.60 -21.42
C ASN A 118 -12.20 13.87 -22.71
N THR A 119 -11.97 14.60 -23.80
CA THR A 119 -11.44 14.06 -25.07
C THR A 119 -9.93 13.85 -25.07
N ALA A 120 -9.20 14.38 -24.08
CA ALA A 120 -7.75 14.31 -23.96
C ALA A 120 -7.22 12.97 -23.42
N VAL A 121 -7.87 11.85 -23.77
CA VAL A 121 -7.61 10.51 -23.20
C VAL A 121 -6.15 10.09 -23.27
N ASN A 122 -5.47 10.35 -24.40
CA ASN A 122 -4.07 9.98 -24.57
C ASN A 122 -3.13 10.88 -23.75
N GLN A 123 -3.46 12.17 -23.61
CA GLN A 123 -2.66 13.13 -22.83
C GLN A 123 -2.76 12.80 -21.34
N THR A 124 -3.97 12.55 -20.84
CA THR A 124 -4.16 12.13 -19.45
C THR A 124 -3.52 10.77 -19.19
N ARG A 125 -3.61 9.81 -20.12
CA ARG A 125 -2.88 8.53 -20.01
C ARG A 125 -1.37 8.74 -19.89
N GLN A 126 -0.76 9.53 -20.77
CA GLN A 126 0.68 9.76 -20.75
C GLN A 126 1.12 10.42 -19.44
N LEU A 127 0.43 11.48 -19.01
CA LEU A 127 0.76 12.20 -17.78
C LEU A 127 0.71 11.28 -16.55
N ARG A 128 -0.32 10.43 -16.43
CA ARG A 128 -0.43 9.45 -15.35
C ARG A 128 0.75 8.47 -15.30
N ILE A 129 1.11 7.94 -16.46
CA ILE A 129 2.21 6.97 -16.59
C ILE A 129 3.55 7.63 -16.27
N ASP A 130 3.81 8.81 -16.84
CA ASP A 130 5.06 9.53 -16.64
C ASP A 130 5.25 9.95 -15.18
N THR A 131 4.19 10.48 -14.56
CA THR A 131 4.20 10.82 -13.13
C THR A 131 4.48 9.59 -12.26
N ALA A 132 3.81 8.46 -12.51
CA ALA A 132 4.06 7.24 -11.76
C ALA A 132 5.49 6.71 -11.99
N ARG A 133 5.98 6.71 -13.24
CA ARG A 133 7.34 6.28 -13.58
C ARG A 133 8.40 7.15 -12.90
N GLN A 134 8.18 8.46 -12.76
CA GLN A 134 9.11 9.35 -12.04
C GLN A 134 9.31 8.96 -10.57
N PHE A 135 8.24 8.50 -9.89
CA PHE A 135 8.37 7.98 -8.53
C PHE A 135 9.22 6.70 -8.49
N TYR A 136 8.93 5.73 -9.36
CA TYR A 136 9.67 4.45 -9.37
C TYR A 136 11.07 4.53 -10.00
N ALA A 137 11.41 5.62 -10.68
CA ALA A 137 12.73 5.85 -11.25
C ALA A 137 13.82 6.11 -10.21
N ASN A 138 13.45 6.40 -8.95
CA ASN A 138 14.37 6.68 -7.86
C ASN A 138 14.09 5.72 -6.67
N PRO A 139 14.44 4.42 -6.77
CA PRO A 139 14.15 3.45 -5.73
C PRO A 139 14.72 3.83 -4.35
N GLU A 140 15.82 4.57 -4.30
CA GLU A 140 16.44 5.11 -3.09
C GLU A 140 15.56 6.10 -2.32
N HIS A 141 14.55 6.68 -2.96
CA HIS A 141 13.57 7.56 -2.31
C HIS A 141 12.37 6.79 -1.71
N ILE A 142 12.27 5.49 -1.95
CA ILE A 142 11.18 4.65 -1.45
C ILE A 142 11.54 4.10 -0.07
N ASP A 143 10.58 4.10 0.84
CA ASP A 143 10.75 3.52 2.17
C ASP A 143 10.48 2.01 2.13
N TRP A 144 11.55 1.22 2.12
CA TRP A 144 11.47 -0.24 2.09
C TRP A 144 11.00 -0.87 3.40
N THR A 145 10.85 -0.09 4.47
CA THR A 145 10.34 -0.58 5.76
C THR A 145 8.82 -0.49 5.86
N ARG A 146 8.14 0.09 4.86
CA ARG A 146 6.69 0.28 4.90
C ARG A 146 5.97 0.15 3.57
N LEU A 147 4.67 -0.09 3.66
CA LEU A 147 3.75 -0.11 2.53
C LEU A 147 2.51 0.75 2.84
N GLY A 148 1.88 1.30 1.81
CA GLY A 148 0.67 2.12 1.90
C GLY A 148 -0.56 1.42 1.31
N LEU A 149 -1.73 1.71 1.88
CA LEU A 149 -3.04 1.24 1.42
C LEU A 149 -4.09 2.29 1.77
N LEU A 150 -5.12 2.47 0.93
CA LEU A 150 -6.28 3.29 1.27
C LEU A 150 -7.44 2.40 1.74
N GLU A 151 -8.00 2.69 2.92
CA GLU A 151 -9.20 1.99 3.39
C GLU A 151 -10.43 2.58 2.73
N ILE A 152 -11.34 1.72 2.27
CA ILE A 152 -12.45 2.10 1.38
C ILE A 152 -13.81 1.88 2.07
N PHE A 153 -13.93 0.80 2.84
CA PHE A 153 -15.24 0.25 3.25
C PHE A 153 -15.41 0.15 4.76
N GLU A 154 -14.36 0.35 5.56
CA GLU A 154 -14.39 0.18 7.02
C GLU A 154 -14.95 -1.20 7.43
N GLY A 155 -14.69 -2.21 6.58
CA GLY A 155 -15.19 -3.58 6.76
C GLY A 155 -14.44 -4.37 7.84
N GLU A 156 -14.48 -5.70 7.75
CA GLU A 156 -13.89 -6.57 8.77
C GLU A 156 -12.39 -6.35 8.97
N THR A 157 -11.64 -6.08 7.90
CA THR A 157 -10.22 -5.71 7.99
C THR A 157 -10.01 -4.50 8.90
N PHE A 158 -10.80 -3.43 8.72
CA PHE A 158 -10.69 -2.21 9.54
C PHE A 158 -11.06 -2.46 10.99
N LYS A 159 -12.15 -3.19 11.24
CA LYS A 159 -12.56 -3.56 12.61
C LYS A 159 -11.48 -4.36 13.33
N ASN A 160 -10.86 -5.32 12.65
CA ASN A 160 -9.78 -6.13 13.19
C ASN A 160 -8.56 -5.24 13.51
N LEU A 161 -8.10 -4.43 12.55
CA LEU A 161 -6.93 -3.57 12.73
C LEU A 161 -7.10 -2.51 13.81
N SER A 162 -8.33 -2.03 14.02
CA SER A 162 -8.66 -1.07 15.08
C SER A 162 -8.52 -1.66 16.49
N ARG A 163 -8.50 -3.00 16.61
CA ARG A 163 -8.35 -3.72 17.89
C ARG A 163 -6.97 -4.37 18.00
N HIS A 164 -6.52 -4.97 16.91
CA HIS A 164 -5.24 -5.68 16.74
C HIS A 164 -4.55 -5.19 15.47
N PRO A 165 -3.60 -4.26 15.57
CA PRO A 165 -2.97 -3.62 14.43
C PRO A 165 -1.87 -4.51 13.85
N PHE A 166 -2.18 -5.79 13.61
CA PHE A 166 -1.28 -6.77 13.05
C PHE A 166 -1.89 -7.34 11.78
N ALA A 167 -1.08 -7.41 10.74
CA ALA A 167 -1.48 -8.02 9.48
C ALA A 167 -0.36 -8.88 8.91
N SER A 168 -0.75 -9.92 8.20
CA SER A 168 0.11 -10.62 7.24
C SER A 168 -0.33 -10.23 5.84
N VAL A 169 0.61 -9.94 4.95
CA VAL A 169 0.32 -9.54 3.58
C VAL A 169 1.01 -10.51 2.63
N LEU A 170 0.22 -11.23 1.84
CA LEU A 170 0.69 -12.29 0.96
C LEU A 170 0.59 -11.87 -0.50
N TRP A 171 1.74 -11.81 -1.17
CA TRP A 171 1.81 -11.74 -2.63
C TRP A 171 2.01 -13.12 -3.22
N THR A 172 1.35 -13.33 -4.35
CA THR A 172 1.50 -14.51 -5.19
C THR A 172 1.55 -14.08 -6.65
N GLY A 173 2.72 -14.25 -7.25
CA GLY A 173 2.94 -14.04 -8.67
C GLY A 173 2.40 -15.21 -9.50
N THR A 174 2.44 -15.03 -10.82
CA THR A 174 1.93 -16.00 -11.78
C THR A 174 3.04 -16.92 -12.31
N SER A 175 2.62 -17.96 -13.04
CA SER A 175 3.52 -18.81 -13.84
C SER A 175 4.41 -17.96 -14.76
N PRO A 176 5.69 -18.34 -14.99
CA PRO A 176 6.34 -19.57 -14.52
C PRO A 176 7.11 -19.45 -13.21
N VAL A 177 7.22 -18.25 -12.63
CA VAL A 177 8.08 -17.99 -11.47
C VAL A 177 7.36 -18.30 -10.14
N PHE A 178 6.04 -18.11 -10.08
CA PHE A 178 5.21 -18.34 -8.88
C PHE A 178 5.79 -17.70 -7.61
N LEU A 179 6.41 -16.53 -7.76
CA LEU A 179 7.00 -15.82 -6.64
C LEU A 179 5.96 -15.63 -5.53
N SER A 180 6.31 -15.95 -4.30
CA SER A 180 5.39 -15.78 -3.18
C SER A 180 6.12 -15.27 -1.96
N PHE A 181 5.61 -14.19 -1.39
CA PHE A 181 6.17 -13.56 -0.19
C PHE A 181 5.04 -13.23 0.77
N GLN A 182 5.21 -13.62 2.03
CA GLN A 182 4.45 -13.07 3.13
C GLN A 182 5.27 -11.98 3.80
N VAL A 183 4.65 -10.85 4.09
CA VAL A 183 5.22 -9.76 4.87
C VAL A 183 4.36 -9.58 6.12
N ASP A 184 5.01 -9.60 7.29
CA ASP A 184 4.34 -9.45 8.58
C ASP A 184 4.52 -8.01 9.07
N CYS A 185 3.39 -7.38 9.38
CA CYS A 185 3.32 -5.95 9.58
C CYS A 185 2.62 -5.56 10.89
N VAL A 186 3.12 -4.49 11.50
CA VAL A 186 2.36 -3.66 12.43
C VAL A 186 1.70 -2.56 11.61
N VAL A 187 0.42 -2.28 11.87
CA VAL A 187 -0.38 -1.39 11.01
C VAL A 187 -0.74 -0.11 11.75
N GLU A 188 -0.33 1.01 11.19
CA GLU A 188 -0.75 2.34 11.63
C GLU A 188 -1.94 2.79 10.78
N ILE A 189 -3.03 3.22 11.42
CA ILE A 189 -4.20 3.80 10.74
C ILE A 189 -4.01 5.32 10.74
N ILE A 190 -3.83 5.91 9.57
CA ILE A 190 -3.53 7.35 9.44
C ILE A 190 -4.74 8.12 8.86
N PRO A 191 -5.01 9.33 9.38
CA PRO A 191 -6.16 10.14 8.96
C PRO A 191 -5.88 10.93 7.67
N PRO A 192 -6.92 11.53 7.04
CA PRO A 192 -6.80 12.24 5.77
C PRO A 192 -5.79 13.40 5.75
N GLU A 193 -5.55 14.03 6.89
CA GLU A 193 -4.62 15.15 7.04
C GLU A 193 -3.16 14.72 6.98
N HIS A 194 -2.87 13.42 7.16
CA HIS A 194 -1.51 12.91 7.17
C HIS A 194 -0.90 12.93 5.75
N PRO A 195 0.34 13.42 5.54
CA PRO A 195 0.98 13.45 4.22
C PRO A 195 1.04 12.09 3.50
N ARG A 196 1.34 10.99 4.20
CA ARG A 196 1.29 9.61 3.66
C ARG A 196 -0.10 9.19 3.15
N TYR A 197 -1.18 9.64 3.81
CA TYR A 197 -2.54 9.46 3.30
C TYR A 197 -2.68 10.22 1.99
N ARG A 198 -2.36 11.53 1.99
CA ARG A 198 -2.52 12.40 0.83
C ARG A 198 -1.76 11.87 -0.38
N PHE A 199 -0.53 11.39 -0.18
CA PHE A 199 0.26 10.76 -1.24
C PHE A 199 -0.43 9.51 -1.79
N SER A 200 -0.86 8.60 -0.91
CA SER A 200 -1.56 7.37 -1.32
C SER A 200 -2.84 7.70 -2.09
N TRP A 201 -3.56 8.73 -1.65
CA TRP A 201 -4.77 9.21 -2.28
C TRP A 201 -4.52 9.82 -3.66
N ALA A 202 -3.53 10.72 -3.78
CA ALA A 202 -3.13 11.33 -5.04
C ALA A 202 -2.67 10.26 -6.05
N MET A 203 -1.86 9.29 -5.62
CA MET A 203 -1.42 8.17 -6.45
C MET A 203 -2.58 7.31 -6.95
N ARG A 204 -3.57 7.05 -6.09
CA ARG A 204 -4.80 6.32 -6.46
C ARG A 204 -5.59 7.08 -7.53
N ARG A 205 -5.71 8.41 -7.38
CA ARG A 205 -6.46 9.28 -8.29
C ARG A 205 -5.88 9.33 -9.69
N LEU A 206 -4.58 9.16 -9.87
CA LEU A 206 -3.99 8.99 -11.20
C LEU A 206 -4.76 7.90 -11.95
N PHE A 207 -5.00 6.73 -11.36
CA PHE A 207 -5.59 5.60 -12.08
C PHE A 207 -7.08 5.38 -11.79
N GLU A 208 -7.81 6.37 -11.26
CA GLU A 208 -9.22 6.22 -10.81
C GLU A 208 -10.17 5.65 -11.84
N TYR A 209 -9.99 6.02 -13.10
CA TYR A 209 -10.86 5.64 -14.20
C TYR A 209 -10.35 4.44 -15.01
N GLU A 210 -9.27 3.79 -14.58
CA GLU A 210 -8.83 2.56 -15.22
C GLU A 210 -9.80 1.40 -14.91
N PRO A 211 -10.05 0.48 -15.86
CA PRO A 211 -11.08 -0.55 -15.74
C PRO A 211 -10.82 -1.56 -14.62
N PHE A 212 -9.61 -1.60 -14.06
CA PHE A 212 -9.25 -2.44 -12.91
C PHE A 212 -9.56 -1.79 -11.55
N HIS A 213 -10.24 -0.64 -11.53
CA HIS A 213 -10.62 0.07 -10.32
C HIS A 213 -12.13 0.15 -10.11
N ILE A 214 -12.53 0.02 -8.84
CA ILE A 214 -13.84 0.47 -8.38
C ILE A 214 -13.74 1.98 -8.14
N VAL A 215 -14.57 2.75 -8.84
CA VAL A 215 -14.68 4.20 -8.63
C VAL A 215 -15.27 4.42 -7.24
N GLN A 216 -14.58 5.21 -6.42
CA GLN A 216 -15.02 5.52 -5.06
C GLN A 216 -14.63 6.96 -4.73
N THR A 217 -15.56 7.70 -4.14
CA THR A 217 -15.41 9.14 -3.91
C THR A 217 -14.79 9.50 -2.56
N MET A 218 -14.71 8.55 -1.62
CA MET A 218 -14.17 8.79 -0.27
C MET A 218 -13.39 7.59 0.27
N PHE A 219 -12.28 7.89 0.94
CA PHE A 219 -11.43 6.95 1.64
C PHE A 219 -11.20 7.52 3.05
N PRO A 220 -11.83 6.97 4.10
CA PRO A 220 -11.80 7.62 5.40
C PRO A 220 -10.41 7.60 6.05
N TYR A 221 -9.57 6.61 5.73
CA TYR A 221 -8.22 6.45 6.27
C TYR A 221 -7.28 5.83 5.26
N ALA A 222 -5.99 5.86 5.58
CA ALA A 222 -4.99 5.00 4.97
C ALA A 222 -4.35 4.12 6.05
N TYR A 223 -3.72 3.04 5.61
CA TYR A 223 -2.89 2.20 6.45
C TYR A 223 -1.43 2.36 6.04
N THR A 224 -0.56 2.49 7.03
CA THR A 224 0.88 2.21 6.87
C THR A 224 1.18 0.85 7.47
N PHE A 225 1.59 -0.09 6.62
CA PHE A 225 2.04 -1.41 7.04
C PHE A 225 3.54 -1.35 7.28
N TRP A 226 3.93 -1.26 8.54
CA TRP A 226 5.32 -1.27 8.98
C TRP A 226 5.84 -2.70 9.07
N VAL A 227 6.85 -3.01 8.27
CA VAL A 227 7.38 -4.36 8.09
C VAL A 227 8.28 -4.72 9.27
N TYR A 228 7.95 -5.79 9.99
CA TYR A 228 8.81 -6.31 11.06
C TYR A 228 9.33 -7.72 10.78
N ASP A 229 8.71 -8.46 9.86
CA ASP A 229 9.22 -9.75 9.38
C ASP A 229 8.72 -10.08 7.97
N TRP A 230 9.32 -11.09 7.34
CA TRP A 230 8.88 -11.60 6.05
C TRP A 230 9.35 -13.03 5.80
N HIS A 231 8.65 -13.73 4.89
CA HIS A 231 8.93 -15.13 4.54
C HIS A 231 8.88 -15.30 3.01
N ASP A 232 9.97 -15.82 2.42
CA ASP A 232 9.94 -16.28 1.03
C ASP A 232 9.21 -17.63 0.96
N LYS A 233 8.00 -17.59 0.43
CA LYS A 233 7.10 -18.73 0.23
C LYS A 233 7.10 -19.23 -1.21
N THR A 234 8.01 -18.74 -2.04
CA THR A 234 8.13 -19.16 -3.44
C THR A 234 8.33 -20.68 -3.50
N PRO A 235 7.49 -21.43 -4.25
CA PRO A 235 7.64 -22.87 -4.37
C PRO A 235 9.04 -23.24 -4.89
N LYS A 236 9.69 -24.19 -4.22
CA LYS A 236 10.99 -24.73 -4.63
C LYS A 236 10.78 -26.04 -5.36
N ARG A 237 11.52 -26.27 -6.45
CA ARG A 237 11.54 -27.57 -7.11
C ARG A 237 12.06 -28.62 -6.13
N ARG A 238 11.34 -29.74 -6.02
CA ARG A 238 11.68 -30.83 -5.09
C ARG A 238 12.91 -31.63 -5.51
N TYR A 239 13.22 -31.61 -6.81
CA TYR A 239 14.35 -32.31 -7.40
C TYR A 239 15.15 -31.31 -8.23
N GLN A 240 16.41 -31.08 -7.83
CA GLN A 240 17.46 -30.51 -8.66
C GLN A 240 18.45 -31.63 -8.99
#